data_AF-A0A1Q3STJ9-F1
#
_entry.id   AF-A0A1Q3STJ9-F1
#
_cell.length_a   1.000
_cell.length_b   1.000
_cell.length_c   1.000
_cell.angle_alpha   90.00
_cell.angle_beta   90.00
_cell.angle_gamma   90.00
#
_symmetry.space_group_name_H-M   'P 1'
#
loop_
_entity.id
_entity.type
_entity.pdbx_description
1 polymer ?
#
loop_
_entity_poly.entity_id
_entity_poly.type
_entity_poly.pdbx_seq_one_letter_code
_entity_poly.pdbx_strand_id
1 'polypeptide(L)'
;MEGSGEGPHYLDLPKDSPKNRKGASPWSQQLAIQSEIKYFEEINPDSIVVMITDDGLAPVFGLGDFVGGIKKFGKEMTKAIDQYCIVETASKDLLVRKVISGKKPKTFSLHCTNPQTRALNSTKIDIALKWVAPIVWHRKNHSS
;
A
#
# COMPACT_ATOMS: atom_id res chain seq x y z
N MET A 1 21.81 6.51 -48.13
CA MET A 1 22.19 5.48 -47.13
C MET A 1 20.89 4.92 -46.57
N GLU A 2 20.38 3.87 -47.20
CA GLU A 2 19.18 3.15 -46.76
C GLU A 2 19.64 2.02 -45.84
N GLY A 3 19.22 2.06 -44.57
CA GLY A 3 19.53 1.03 -43.59
C GLY A 3 18.55 -0.13 -43.71
N SER A 4 18.93 -1.18 -44.42
CA SER A 4 18.25 -2.48 -44.44
C SER A 4 18.69 -3.33 -43.25
N GLY A 5 18.27 -2.94 -42.05
CA GLY A 5 18.39 -3.79 -40.87
C GLY A 5 17.16 -4.68 -40.75
N GLU A 6 17.32 -6.01 -40.87
CA GLU A 6 16.27 -6.94 -40.45
C GLU A 6 16.05 -6.76 -38.94
N GLY A 7 14.81 -6.42 -38.56
CA GLY A 7 14.42 -6.30 -37.16
C GLY A 7 14.60 -7.64 -36.43
N PRO A 8 14.83 -7.63 -35.11
CA PRO A 8 15.08 -8.86 -34.37
C PRO A 8 13.89 -9.82 -34.49
N HIS A 9 14.20 -11.04 -34.90
CA HIS A 9 13.24 -12.13 -34.99
C HIS A 9 12.84 -12.51 -33.55
N TYR A 10 11.56 -12.32 -33.20
CA TYR A 10 11.06 -12.87 -31.94
C TYR A 10 11.04 -14.40 -32.04
N LEU A 11 11.58 -15.05 -31.02
CA LEU A 11 11.39 -16.49 -30.81
C LEU A 11 9.95 -16.69 -30.35
N ASP A 12 9.15 -17.41 -31.14
CA ASP A 12 7.83 -17.88 -30.71
C ASP A 12 8.01 -18.86 -29.56
N LEU A 13 7.87 -18.36 -28.33
CA LEU A 13 7.80 -19.20 -27.15
C LEU A 13 6.54 -20.08 -27.26
N PRO A 14 6.62 -21.38 -26.95
CA PRO A 14 5.45 -22.25 -26.90
C PRO A 14 4.36 -21.59 -26.04
N LYS A 15 3.15 -21.45 -26.60
CA LYS A 15 1.94 -21.12 -25.85
C LYS A 15 1.56 -22.32 -24.97
N ASP A 16 2.36 -22.61 -23.96
CA ASP A 16 1.94 -23.45 -22.85
C ASP A 16 0.92 -22.67 -22.04
N SER A 17 -0.33 -22.79 -22.47
CA SER A 17 -1.49 -22.37 -21.70
C SER A 17 -1.67 -23.37 -20.57
N PRO A 18 -1.49 -23.04 -19.29
CA PRO A 18 -1.93 -23.94 -18.24
C PRO A 18 -3.45 -23.90 -18.22
N LYS A 19 -4.04 -24.96 -18.76
CA LYS A 19 -5.47 -25.25 -18.69
C LYS A 19 -5.91 -25.31 -17.22
N ASN A 20 -7.00 -24.60 -16.92
CA ASN A 20 -7.86 -24.79 -15.75
C ASN A 20 -7.24 -24.53 -14.36
N ARG A 21 -6.98 -23.25 -14.04
CA ARG A 21 -6.95 -22.82 -12.63
C ARG A 21 -8.40 -22.82 -12.14
N LYS A 22 -8.86 -23.91 -11.51
CA LYS A 22 -10.05 -23.83 -10.65
C LYS A 22 -9.77 -22.73 -9.63
N GLY A 23 -10.39 -21.55 -9.80
CA GLY A 23 -10.20 -20.43 -8.90
C GLY A 23 -10.43 -20.87 -7.47
N ALA A 24 -9.51 -20.52 -6.56
CA ALA A 24 -9.68 -20.80 -5.15
C ALA A 24 -11.05 -20.26 -4.71
N SER A 25 -11.82 -21.06 -3.95
CA SER A 25 -13.10 -20.63 -3.39
C SER A 25 -12.92 -19.29 -2.66
N PRO A 26 -13.87 -18.33 -2.73
CA PRO A 26 -13.79 -17.07 -1.98
C PRO A 26 -13.44 -17.28 -0.51
N TRP A 27 -14.04 -18.30 0.11
CA TRP A 27 -13.75 -18.71 1.49
C TRP A 27 -12.28 -19.09 1.71
N SER A 28 -11.70 -19.88 0.79
CA SER A 28 -10.28 -20.25 0.89
C SER A 28 -9.34 -19.06 0.67
N GLN A 29 -9.75 -18.07 -0.14
CA GLN A 29 -8.97 -16.85 -0.32
C GLN A 29 -8.99 -15.98 0.94
N GLN A 30 -10.15 -15.85 1.58
CA GLN A 30 -10.29 -15.13 2.85
C GLN A 30 -9.47 -15.77 3.97
N LEU A 31 -9.50 -17.10 4.08
CA LEU A 31 -8.66 -17.84 5.02
C LEU A 31 -7.16 -17.67 4.74
N ALA A 32 -6.76 -17.64 3.46
CA ALA A 32 -5.37 -17.39 3.10
C ALA A 32 -4.93 -15.98 3.50
N ILE A 33 -5.74 -14.96 3.21
CA ILE A 33 -5.46 -13.57 3.62
C ILE A 33 -5.34 -13.49 5.14
N GLN A 34 -6.28 -14.06 5.90
CA GLN A 34 -6.21 -14.06 7.37
C GLN A 34 -4.96 -14.75 7.89
N SER A 35 -4.54 -15.86 7.27
CA SER A 35 -3.32 -16.58 7.65
C SER A 35 -2.05 -15.76 7.35
N GLU A 36 -2.01 -15.08 6.20
CA GLU A 36 -0.90 -14.17 5.84
C GLU A 36 -0.81 -12.98 6.81
N ILE A 37 -1.95 -12.38 7.16
CA ILE A 37 -2.01 -11.28 8.14
C ILE A 37 -1.48 -11.74 9.49
N LYS A 38 -2.01 -12.87 10.00
CA LYS A 38 -1.59 -13.42 11.29
C LYS A 38 -0.08 -13.71 11.31
N TYR A 39 0.44 -14.34 10.27
CA TYR A 39 1.87 -14.60 10.15
C TYR A 39 2.70 -13.32 10.12
N PHE A 40 2.28 -12.30 9.37
CA PHE A 40 2.96 -11.00 9.34
C PHE A 40 3.02 -10.36 10.72
N GLU A 41 1.94 -10.40 11.48
CA GLU A 41 1.86 -9.83 12.83
C GLU A 41 2.64 -10.64 13.87
N GLU A 42 2.71 -11.97 13.72
CA GLU A 42 3.47 -12.84 14.62
C GLU A 42 4.99 -12.62 14.50
N ILE A 43 5.51 -12.41 13.29
CA ILE A 43 6.96 -12.27 13.07
C ILE A 43 7.47 -10.82 13.18
N ASN A 44 6.57 -9.83 13.15
CA ASN A 44 6.92 -8.41 13.21
C ASN A 44 6.28 -7.73 14.43
N PRO A 45 6.99 -7.60 15.56
CA PRO A 45 6.51 -6.82 16.70
C PRO A 45 6.14 -5.39 16.30
N ASP A 46 5.11 -4.83 16.93
CA ASP A 46 4.55 -3.50 16.63
C ASP A 46 4.07 -3.31 15.18
N SER A 47 3.80 -4.40 14.47
CA SER A 47 3.13 -4.33 13.17
C SER A 47 1.69 -3.83 13.29
N ILE A 48 1.16 -3.42 12.16
CA ILE A 48 -0.27 -3.20 11.94
C ILE A 48 -0.63 -3.59 10.52
N VAL A 49 -1.76 -4.26 10.37
CA VAL A 49 -2.40 -4.46 9.06
C VAL A 49 -3.76 -3.77 9.05
N VAL A 50 -4.05 -3.06 7.97
CA VAL A 50 -5.34 -2.38 7.76
C VAL A 50 -5.89 -2.67 6.37
N MET A 51 -7.21 -2.62 6.25
CA MET A 51 -7.89 -2.61 4.95
C MET A 51 -7.97 -1.18 4.41
N ILE A 52 -7.75 -1.00 3.11
CA ILE A 52 -7.91 0.28 2.42
C ILE A 52 -9.41 0.56 2.23
N THR A 53 -9.87 1.67 2.80
CA THR A 53 -11.30 2.06 2.80
C THR A 53 -11.61 3.29 1.95
N ASP A 54 -10.60 3.93 1.35
CA ASP A 54 -10.78 5.07 0.43
C ASP A 54 -9.88 4.95 -0.81
N ASP A 55 -10.12 5.81 -1.80
CA ASP A 55 -9.41 5.84 -3.08
C ASP A 55 -8.19 6.78 -3.08
N GLY A 56 -7.76 7.28 -1.91
CA GLY A 56 -6.76 8.34 -1.78
C GLY A 56 -5.38 7.99 -2.32
N LEU A 57 -5.02 6.70 -2.33
CA LEU A 57 -3.75 6.20 -2.86
C LEU A 57 -3.90 5.34 -4.12
N ALA A 58 -5.05 5.35 -4.77
CA ALA A 58 -5.21 4.71 -6.07
C ALA A 58 -4.27 5.37 -7.11
N PRO A 59 -3.73 4.61 -8.09
CA PRO A 59 -3.94 3.17 -8.32
C PRO A 59 -2.96 2.26 -7.54
N VAL A 60 -2.10 2.82 -6.69
CA VAL A 60 -1.06 2.05 -5.98
C VAL A 60 -1.69 1.09 -4.97
N PHE A 61 -2.64 1.59 -4.18
CA PHE A 61 -3.44 0.78 -3.26
C PHE A 61 -4.93 0.95 -3.60
N GLY A 62 -5.60 -0.18 -3.82
CA GLY A 62 -7.02 -0.22 -4.20
C GLY A 62 -7.92 -0.37 -2.99
N LEU A 63 -9.17 0.08 -3.14
CA LEU A 63 -10.24 -0.18 -2.17
C LEU A 63 -10.36 -1.69 -1.88
N GLY A 64 -10.41 -2.04 -0.60
CA GLY A 64 -10.50 -3.41 -0.13
C GLY A 64 -9.16 -4.15 -0.02
N ASP A 65 -8.06 -3.61 -0.55
CA ASP A 65 -6.73 -4.19 -0.35
C ASP A 65 -6.35 -4.16 1.14
N PHE A 66 -5.47 -5.07 1.55
CA PHE A 66 -4.84 -5.03 2.87
C PHE A 66 -3.40 -4.55 2.76
N VAL A 67 -3.00 -3.63 3.63
CA VAL A 67 -1.62 -3.13 3.70
C VAL A 67 -1.09 -3.27 5.12
N GLY A 68 0.19 -3.60 5.23
CA GLY A 68 0.87 -3.87 6.48
C GLY A 68 2.16 -3.07 6.63
N GLY A 69 2.44 -2.63 7.85
CA GLY A 69 3.64 -1.87 8.20
C GLY A 69 4.07 -2.09 9.65
N ILE A 70 5.29 -1.66 9.99
CA ILE A 70 5.82 -1.71 11.35
C ILE A 70 5.86 -0.30 11.92
N LYS A 71 5.25 -0.08 13.09
CA LYS A 71 5.14 1.25 13.69
C LYS A 71 6.51 1.82 14.03
N LYS A 72 6.67 3.10 13.74
CA LYS A 72 7.78 3.97 14.10
C LYS A 72 7.24 5.08 15.00
N PHE A 73 8.02 5.42 16.03
CA PHE A 73 7.65 6.38 17.06
C PHE A 73 8.72 7.46 17.20
N GLY A 74 8.33 8.63 17.71
CA GLY A 74 9.25 9.72 18.01
C GLY A 74 10.11 10.13 16.81
N LYS A 75 11.43 10.15 16.99
CA LYS A 75 12.38 10.55 15.92
C LYS A 75 12.42 9.56 14.75
N GLU A 76 12.12 8.29 14.98
CA GLU A 76 12.16 7.27 13.93
C GLU A 76 11.07 7.49 12.86
N MET A 77 10.03 8.27 13.17
CA MET A 77 8.97 8.62 12.22
C MET A 77 9.52 9.40 11.01
N THR A 78 10.65 10.12 11.14
CA THR A 78 11.22 10.84 10.00
C THR A 78 11.77 9.92 8.91
N LYS A 79 12.05 8.64 9.23
CA LYS A 79 12.47 7.64 8.24
C LYS A 79 11.33 7.23 7.29
N ALA A 80 10.10 7.60 7.62
CA ALA A 80 8.90 7.33 6.82
C ALA A 80 8.52 8.48 5.87
N ILE A 81 9.31 9.57 5.86
CA ILE A 81 9.08 10.69 4.94
C ILE A 81 9.21 10.19 3.49
N ASP A 82 8.32 10.70 2.64
CA ASP A 82 8.14 10.34 1.24
C ASP A 82 7.65 8.91 0.96
N GLN A 83 7.27 8.16 2.00
CA GLN A 83 6.74 6.81 1.88
C GLN A 83 5.22 6.79 2.05
N TYR A 84 4.59 5.75 1.49
CA TYR A 84 3.20 5.42 1.81
C TYR A 84 3.15 4.74 3.17
N CYS A 85 2.31 5.26 4.07
CA CYS A 85 2.26 4.81 5.45
C CYS A 85 0.83 4.62 5.93
N ILE A 86 0.67 3.70 6.85
CA ILE A 86 -0.45 3.66 7.80
C ILE A 86 -0.07 4.60 8.94
N VAL A 87 -0.95 5.51 9.34
CA VAL A 87 -0.65 6.52 10.36
C VAL A 87 -1.81 6.66 11.34
N GLU A 88 -1.48 6.87 12.62
CA GLU A 88 -2.44 7.34 13.62
C GLU A 88 -2.11 8.78 13.98
N THR A 89 -3.07 9.68 13.75
CA THR A 89 -2.93 11.09 14.11
C THR A 89 -3.05 11.27 15.63
N ALA A 90 -2.63 12.43 16.15
CA ALA A 90 -2.87 12.78 17.55
C ALA A 90 -4.37 12.82 17.93
N SER A 91 -5.26 13.04 16.95
CA SER A 91 -6.72 12.96 17.09
C SER A 91 -7.28 11.52 17.06
N LYS A 92 -6.41 10.50 16.98
CA LYS A 92 -6.76 9.07 16.87
C LYS A 92 -7.41 8.68 15.54
N ASP A 93 -7.23 9.48 14.49
CA ASP A 93 -7.64 9.08 13.15
C ASP A 93 -6.62 8.11 12.57
N LEU A 94 -7.09 6.95 12.08
CA LEU A 94 -6.28 5.97 11.37
C LEU A 94 -6.41 6.19 9.86
N LEU A 95 -5.31 6.50 9.19
CA LEU A 95 -5.30 6.87 7.77
C LEU A 95 -4.20 6.12 7.02
N VAL A 96 -4.38 5.93 5.71
CA VAL A 96 -3.33 5.41 4.82
C VAL A 96 -3.00 6.47 3.77
N ARG A 97 -1.83 7.10 3.90
CA ARG A 97 -1.47 8.30 3.11
C ARG A 97 0.03 8.33 2.80
N LYS A 98 0.43 9.15 1.82
CA LYS A 98 1.85 9.50 1.66
C LYS A 98 2.24 10.49 2.75
N VAL A 99 3.30 10.20 3.48
CA VAL A 99 3.81 11.07 4.55
C VAL A 99 4.86 12.03 3.98
N ILE A 100 4.70 13.32 4.24
CA ILE A 100 5.62 14.38 3.85
C ILE A 100 6.07 15.11 5.12
N SER A 101 7.29 15.67 5.11
CA SER A 101 7.73 16.55 6.19
C SER A 101 6.77 17.72 6.36
N GLY A 102 6.41 18.04 7.61
CA GLY A 102 5.75 19.30 7.92
C GLY A 102 6.71 20.49 7.79
N LYS A 103 6.13 21.69 7.73
CA LYS A 103 6.82 22.97 7.80
C LYS A 103 7.17 23.35 9.24
N LYS A 104 6.45 22.81 10.23
CA LYS A 104 6.71 23.04 11.65
C LYS A 104 7.54 21.91 12.26
N PRO A 105 8.33 22.17 13.30
CA PRO A 105 9.07 21.12 14.00
C PRO A 105 8.12 20.03 14.51
N LYS A 106 8.50 18.76 14.29
CA LYS A 106 7.76 17.56 14.74
C LYS A 106 6.34 17.43 14.15
N THR A 107 6.06 18.09 13.03
CA THR A 107 4.81 17.89 12.29
C THR A 107 5.05 17.19 10.96
N PHE A 108 3.99 16.59 10.44
CA PHE A 108 3.96 15.88 9.18
C PHE A 108 2.75 16.34 8.36
N SER A 109 2.84 16.24 7.04
CA SER A 109 1.70 16.40 6.15
C SER A 109 1.34 15.05 5.53
N LEU A 110 0.05 14.76 5.42
CA LEU A 110 -0.51 13.53 4.86
C LEU A 110 -1.22 13.83 3.56
N HIS A 111 -0.79 13.19 2.48
CA HIS A 111 -1.28 13.47 1.13
C HIS A 111 -1.94 12.22 0.52
N CYS A 112 -3.10 12.41 -0.10
CA CYS A 112 -3.57 11.52 -1.15
C CYS A 112 -2.70 11.72 -2.40
N THR A 113 -2.40 10.63 -3.11
CA THR A 113 -1.70 10.67 -4.41
C THR A 113 -2.64 10.49 -5.59
N ASN A 114 -3.89 10.07 -5.35
CA ASN A 114 -4.94 10.10 -6.37
C ASN A 114 -5.51 11.53 -6.49
N PRO A 115 -5.27 12.25 -7.60
CA PRO A 115 -5.80 13.60 -7.78
C PRO A 115 -7.32 13.65 -7.97
N GLN A 116 -7.95 12.51 -8.30
CA GLN A 116 -9.39 12.37 -8.47
C GLN A 116 -10.08 11.82 -7.21
N THR A 117 -9.36 11.74 -6.09
CA THR A 117 -9.90 11.15 -4.85
C THR A 117 -11.16 11.86 -4.38
N ARG A 118 -12.11 11.08 -3.87
CA ARG A 118 -13.31 11.59 -3.18
C ARG A 118 -13.18 11.51 -1.66
N ALA A 119 -12.00 11.14 -1.15
CA ALA A 119 -11.77 11.03 0.28
C ALA A 119 -11.94 12.39 0.97
N LEU A 120 -12.82 12.46 1.97
CA LEU A 120 -13.11 13.68 2.74
C LEU A 120 -11.86 14.26 3.43
N ASN A 121 -10.85 13.42 3.70
CA ASN A 121 -9.56 13.78 4.29
C ASN A 121 -8.44 13.69 3.24
N SER A 122 -8.58 14.41 2.13
CA SER A 122 -7.66 14.32 0.99
C SER A 122 -6.25 14.82 1.29
N THR A 123 -6.11 15.83 2.15
CA THR A 123 -4.82 16.31 2.63
C THR A 123 -4.94 16.87 4.04
N LYS A 124 -4.02 16.47 4.93
CA LYS A 124 -3.87 17.08 6.27
C LYS A 124 -2.47 17.68 6.36
N ILE A 125 -2.36 18.96 6.72
CA ILE A 125 -1.10 19.71 6.69
C ILE A 125 -0.63 19.98 8.12
N ASP A 126 0.68 19.81 8.36
CA ASP A 126 1.36 20.17 9.61
C ASP A 126 0.70 19.61 10.88
N ILE A 127 0.33 18.34 10.83
CA ILE A 127 -0.29 17.65 11.96
C ILE A 127 0.73 16.85 12.78
N ALA A 128 0.42 16.65 14.06
CA ALA A 128 1.15 15.72 14.91
C ALA A 128 0.65 14.29 14.70
N LEU A 129 1.59 13.35 14.60
CA LEU A 129 1.31 11.91 14.49
C LEU A 129 1.74 11.23 15.77
N LYS A 130 0.97 10.23 16.20
CA LYS A 130 1.33 9.39 17.34
C LYS A 130 2.35 8.32 16.91
N TRP A 131 2.14 7.74 15.73
CA TRP A 131 3.07 6.82 15.07
C TRP A 131 2.82 6.79 13.57
N VAL A 132 3.80 6.27 12.84
CA VAL A 132 3.71 5.99 11.40
C VAL A 132 4.24 4.60 11.11
N ALA A 133 3.64 3.89 10.17
CA ALA A 133 4.07 2.56 9.75
C ALA A 133 4.21 2.56 8.22
N PRO A 134 5.45 2.69 7.69
CA PRO A 134 5.70 2.48 6.28
C PRO A 134 5.12 1.16 5.79
N ILE A 135 4.42 1.22 4.66
CA ILE A 135 3.83 0.03 4.05
C ILE A 135 4.96 -0.81 3.46
N VAL A 136 5.12 -2.02 3.98
CA VAL A 136 6.11 -3.02 3.53
C VAL A 136 5.46 -4.32 3.08
N TRP A 137 4.16 -4.48 3.34
CA TRP A 137 3.37 -5.62 2.94
C TRP A 137 2.06 -5.15 2.30
N HIS A 138 1.65 -5.80 1.22
CA HIS A 138 0.43 -5.48 0.48
C HIS A 138 -0.18 -6.76 -0.06
N ARG A 139 -1.48 -6.92 0.20
CA ARG A 139 -2.30 -8.01 -0.33
C ARG A 139 -3.50 -7.43 -1.05
N LYS A 140 -3.56 -7.65 -2.36
CA LYS A 140 -4.72 -7.25 -3.16
C LYS A 140 -5.93 -8.09 -2.80
N ASN A 141 -7.06 -7.43 -2.59
CA ASN A 141 -8.33 -8.15 -2.48
C ASN A 141 -8.89 -8.33 -3.89
N HIS A 142 -8.77 -9.54 -4.42
CA HIS A 142 -9.37 -9.91 -5.69
C HIS A 142 -10.87 -10.22 -5.49
N SER A 143 -11.64 -9.25 -5.01
CA SER A 143 -13.09 -9.29 -5.23
C SER A 143 -13.32 -8.84 -6.67
N SER A 144 -13.33 -9.80 -7.60
CA SER A 144 -13.89 -9.60 -8.95
C SER A 144 -15.40 -9.65 -8.90
#